data_AF-A0A8G1R2Q5-F1
#
_entry.id   AF-A0A8G1R2Q5-F1
#
_cell.length_a   1.000
_cell.length_b   1.000
_cell.length_c   1.000
_cell.angle_alpha   90.00
_cell.angle_beta   90.00
_cell.angle_gamma   90.00
#
_symmetry.space_group_name_H-M   'P 1'
#
loop_
_entity.id
_entity.type
_entity.pdbx_description
1 polymer ?
#
loop_
_entity_poly.entity_id
_entity_poly.type
_entity_poly.pdbx_seq_one_letter_code
_entity_poly.pdbx_strand_id
1 'polypeptide(L)'
;MKPLILITGANRGLGYATAKQLASTGKYRHLIGARTQKTAQDAIEKLGSASNDLTPVILDLNIDESIKPAAAFIQERFGSLDFLETNVFGVTVVTDAFILLLRASKYPDRRIVNVTSGLGQIGIAYSPTSECSAKI
;
A
#
# COMPACT_ATOMS: atom_id res chain seq x y z
N MET A 1 17.97 15.96 8.80
CA MET A 1 16.97 15.94 7.71
C MET A 1 16.03 14.77 7.98
N LYS A 2 14.71 14.89 7.78
CA LYS A 2 13.77 13.77 8.02
C LYS A 2 13.93 12.70 6.92
N PRO A 3 13.93 11.39 7.25
CA PRO A 3 14.03 10.35 6.23
C PRO A 3 12.82 10.37 5.28
N LEU A 4 13.05 10.00 4.02
CA LEU A 4 12.05 9.98 2.95
C LEU A 4 11.48 8.58 2.74
N ILE A 5 10.16 8.43 2.87
CA ILE A 5 9.43 7.18 2.71
C ILE A 5 8.50 7.28 1.50
N LEU A 6 8.58 6.32 0.57
CA LEU A 6 7.55 6.14 -0.48
C LEU A 6 6.56 5.08 -0.05
N ILE A 7 5.28 5.45 0.03
CA ILE A 7 4.18 4.53 0.32
C ILE A 7 3.39 4.33 -0.97
N THR A 8 3.41 3.11 -1.51
CA THR A 8 2.64 2.76 -2.71
C THR A 8 1.17 2.52 -2.36
N GLY A 9 0.24 2.87 -3.26
CA GLY A 9 -1.20 2.71 -3.01
C GLY A 9 -1.70 3.50 -1.79
N ALA A 10 -1.04 4.61 -1.45
CA ALA A 10 -1.30 5.41 -0.26
C ALA A 10 -2.60 6.21 -0.31
N ASN A 11 -3.36 6.11 -1.41
CA ASN A 11 -4.64 6.80 -1.57
C ASN A 11 -5.85 6.06 -0.99
N ARG A 12 -5.70 4.78 -0.60
CA ARG A 12 -6.80 3.97 -0.05
C ARG A 12 -6.30 2.81 0.81
N GLY A 13 -7.22 2.19 1.55
CA GLY A 13 -6.98 0.94 2.27
C GLY A 13 -5.81 1.02 3.27
N LEU A 14 -5.03 -0.05 3.35
CA LEU A 14 -3.89 -0.15 4.26
C LEU A 14 -2.80 0.88 3.96
N GLY A 15 -2.49 1.15 2.69
CA GLY A 15 -1.50 2.16 2.31
C GLY A 15 -1.85 3.54 2.87
N TYR A 16 -3.13 3.93 2.78
CA TYR A 16 -3.61 5.18 3.37
C TYR A 16 -3.56 5.18 4.91
N ALA A 17 -3.93 4.06 5.56
CA ALA A 17 -3.86 3.95 7.02
C ALA A 17 -2.40 4.04 7.52
N THR A 18 -1.47 3.37 6.83
CA THR A 18 -0.03 3.48 7.09
C THR A 18 0.46 4.90 6.88
N ALA A 19 0.09 5.55 5.77
CA ALA A 19 0.43 6.95 5.53
C ALA A 19 -0.09 7.86 6.64
N LYS A 20 -1.33 7.66 7.10
CA LYS A 20 -1.93 8.44 8.20
C LYS A 20 -1.19 8.25 9.52
N GLN A 21 -0.85 7.02 9.87
CA GLN A 21 -0.13 6.72 11.11
C GLN A 21 1.31 7.21 11.09
N LEU A 22 2.01 7.06 9.97
CA LEU A 22 3.40 7.52 9.87
C LEU A 22 3.47 9.05 9.78
N ALA A 23 2.56 9.69 9.04
CA ALA A 23 2.50 11.15 8.93
C ALA A 23 2.19 11.81 10.28
N SER A 24 1.32 11.22 11.11
CA SER A 24 1.01 11.76 12.44
C SER A 24 2.20 11.74 13.41
N THR A 25 3.24 10.94 13.13
CA THR A 25 4.47 10.94 13.94
C THR A 25 5.35 12.16 13.69
N GLY A 26 5.21 12.82 12.53
CA GLY A 26 6.04 13.94 12.10
C GLY A 26 7.52 13.61 11.89
N LYS A 27 7.93 12.32 11.95
CA LYS A 27 9.34 11.90 11.88
C LYS A 27 9.89 11.80 10.46
N TYR A 28 9.01 11.72 9.46
CA TYR A 28 9.36 11.39 8.09
C TYR A 28 8.81 12.41 7.10
N ARG A 29 9.43 12.44 5.92
CA ARG A 29 8.84 12.97 4.68
C ARG A 29 8.21 11.79 3.94
N HIS A 30 7.02 11.98 3.39
CA HIS A 30 6.24 10.94 2.75
C HIS A 30 5.99 11.27 1.29
N LEU A 31 6.28 10.31 0.43
CA LEU A 31 5.83 10.25 -0.95
C LEU A 31 4.56 9.41 -0.99
N ILE A 32 3.45 10.03 -1.38
CA ILE A 32 2.11 9.41 -1.45
C ILE A 32 1.91 8.87 -2.86
N GLY A 33 2.20 7.58 -3.04
CA GLY A 33 2.09 6.88 -4.32
C GLY A 33 0.65 6.53 -4.66
N ALA A 34 0.15 7.00 -5.81
CA ALA A 34 -1.15 6.62 -6.36
C ALA A 34 -1.13 6.59 -7.89
N ARG A 35 -2.13 5.95 -8.51
CA ARG A 35 -2.19 5.78 -9.97
C ARG A 35 -2.39 7.09 -10.74
N THR A 36 -2.97 8.10 -10.10
CA THR A 36 -3.19 9.42 -10.73
C THR A 36 -2.83 10.53 -9.78
N GLN A 37 -2.38 11.66 -10.34
CA GLN A 37 -2.06 12.87 -9.59
C GLN A 37 -3.21 13.28 -8.67
N LYS A 38 -4.44 13.28 -9.19
CA LYS A 38 -5.65 13.63 -8.44
C LYS A 38 -5.83 12.73 -7.22
N THR A 39 -5.73 11.41 -7.38
CA THR A 39 -5.93 10.49 -6.25
C THR A 39 -4.84 10.57 -5.19
N ALA A 40 -3.61 10.91 -5.56
CA ALA A 40 -2.54 11.19 -4.60
C ALA A 40 -2.82 12.50 -3.84
N GLN A 41 -3.25 13.54 -4.56
CA GLN A 41 -3.57 14.84 -3.97
C GLN A 41 -4.77 14.76 -3.02
N ASP A 42 -5.86 14.11 -3.43
CA ASP A 42 -7.03 13.87 -2.58
C ASP A 42 -6.65 13.13 -1.28
N ALA A 43 -5.65 12.25 -1.34
CA ALA A 43 -5.16 11.53 -0.16
C ALA A 43 -4.36 12.46 0.76
N ILE A 44 -3.50 13.32 0.21
CA ILE A 44 -2.76 14.34 0.97
C ILE A 44 -3.71 15.29 1.69
N GLU A 45 -4.76 15.75 1.01
CA GLU A 45 -5.77 16.62 1.60
C GLU A 45 -6.49 15.94 2.78
N LYS A 46 -6.83 14.66 2.64
CA LYS A 46 -7.47 13.87 3.71
C LYS A 46 -6.52 13.57 4.88
N LEU A 47 -5.20 13.52 4.65
CA LEU A 47 -4.19 13.30 5.68
C LEU A 47 -3.99 14.55 6.57
N GLY A 48 -4.42 15.73 6.12
CA GLY A 48 -4.39 16.97 6.91
C GLY A 48 -3.00 17.60 7.05
N SER A 49 -2.89 18.66 7.88
CA SER A 49 -1.89 19.74 7.96
C SER A 49 -0.39 19.41 8.00
N ALA A 50 0.02 18.16 7.79
CA ALA A 50 1.40 17.75 7.55
C ALA A 50 1.84 18.00 6.09
N SER A 51 1.11 18.78 5.29
CA SER A 51 1.33 18.96 3.85
C SER A 51 2.77 19.31 3.43
N ASN A 52 3.57 19.94 4.30
CA ASN A 52 4.98 20.25 4.00
C ASN A 52 5.86 18.99 3.89
N ASP A 53 5.46 17.90 4.56
CA ASP A 53 6.18 16.62 4.54
C ASP A 53 5.49 15.59 3.64
N LEU A 54 4.40 15.94 2.93
CA LEU A 54 3.67 15.04 2.03
C LEU A 54 3.85 15.48 0.57
N THR A 55 4.35 14.60 -0.30
CA THR A 55 4.50 14.87 -1.74
C THR A 55 3.76 13.80 -2.55
N PRO A 56 2.92 14.17 -3.53
CA PRO A 56 2.25 13.18 -4.38
C PRO A 56 3.24 12.56 -5.37
N VAL A 57 3.10 11.26 -5.62
CA VAL A 57 3.86 10.54 -6.66
C VAL A 57 2.90 9.72 -7.50
N ILE A 58 2.92 9.94 -8.81
CA ILE A 58 2.19 9.10 -9.78
C ILE A 58 2.96 7.80 -9.92
N LEU A 59 2.36 6.69 -9.47
CA LEU A 59 2.96 5.37 -9.51
C LEU A 59 1.87 4.31 -9.65
N ASP A 60 1.77 3.75 -10.84
CA ASP A 60 1.08 2.48 -11.08
C ASP A 60 2.10 1.36 -11.21
N LEU A 61 2.08 0.42 -10.26
CA LEU A 61 2.99 -0.72 -10.24
C LEU A 61 2.73 -1.75 -11.35
N ASN A 62 1.67 -1.58 -12.14
CA ASN A 62 1.34 -2.47 -13.27
C ASN A 62 1.79 -1.91 -14.63
N ILE A 63 2.39 -0.72 -14.65
CA ILE A 63 2.77 -0.01 -15.89
C ILE A 63 4.21 0.43 -15.75
N ASP A 64 5.12 -0.19 -16.50
CA ASP A 64 6.56 0.13 -16.45
C ASP A 64 6.83 1.60 -16.81
N GLU A 65 6.03 2.16 -17.72
CA GLU A 65 6.05 3.56 -18.12
C GLU A 65 5.65 4.51 -16.98
N SER A 66 5.01 4.02 -15.91
CA SER A 66 4.75 4.81 -14.69
C SER A 66 5.90 4.73 -13.69
N ILE A 67 6.69 3.65 -13.69
CA ILE A 67 7.72 3.40 -12.67
C ILE A 67 8.99 4.21 -12.95
N LYS A 68 9.48 4.20 -14.21
CA LYS A 68 10.73 4.91 -14.56
C LYS A 68 10.63 6.42 -14.33
N PRO A 69 9.54 7.12 -14.74
CA PRO A 69 9.40 8.54 -14.45
C PRO A 69 9.27 8.84 -12.96
N ALA A 70 8.60 7.98 -12.18
CA ALA A 70 8.51 8.16 -10.73
C ALA A 70 9.89 8.05 -10.06
N ALA A 71 10.72 7.09 -10.46
CA ALA A 71 12.08 6.96 -9.96
C ALA A 71 12.95 8.17 -10.34
N ALA A 72 12.88 8.62 -11.60
CA ALA A 72 13.59 9.82 -12.06
C ALA A 72 13.17 11.07 -11.29
N PHE A 73 11.87 11.27 -11.07
CA PHE A 73 11.33 12.35 -10.26
C PHE A 73 11.88 12.33 -8.82
N ILE A 74 11.94 11.16 -8.19
CA ILE A 74 12.45 11.03 -6.82
C ILE A 74 13.95 11.34 -6.77
N GLN A 75 14.72 10.83 -7.73
CA GLN A 75 16.15 11.10 -7.84
C GLN A 75 16.43 12.59 -8.07
N GLU A 76 15.73 13.24 -9.01
CA GLU A 76 15.92 14.65 -9.33
C GLU A 76 15.55 15.57 -8.15
N ARG A 77 14.43 15.29 -7.48
CA ARG A 77 13.89 16.19 -6.45
C ARG A 77 14.43 15.94 -5.05
N PHE A 78 14.82 14.70 -4.74
CA PHE A 78 15.23 14.30 -3.39
C PHE A 78 16.60 13.60 -3.32
N GLY A 79 17.20 13.27 -4.47
CA GLY A 79 18.49 12.59 -4.57
C GLY A 79 18.44 11.09 -4.29
N SER A 80 17.75 10.68 -3.21
CA SER A 80 17.65 9.29 -2.78
C SER A 80 16.33 9.01 -2.03
N LEU A 81 16.01 7.72 -1.87
CA LEU A 81 14.86 7.23 -1.12
C LEU A 81 15.36 6.37 0.06
N ASP A 82 15.00 6.72 1.29
CA ASP A 82 15.45 6.00 2.49
C ASP A 82 14.62 4.72 2.73
N PHE A 83 13.31 4.78 2.45
CA PHE A 83 12.40 3.66 2.65
C PHE A 83 11.38 3.55 1.51
N LEU A 84 11.12 2.31 1.08
CA LEU A 84 10.06 1.97 0.13
C LEU A 84 9.07 1.01 0.79
N GLU A 85 7.91 1.53 1.17
CA GLU A 85 6.81 0.77 1.74
C GLU A 85 5.87 0.31 0.61
N THR A 86 6.13 -0.91 0.14
CA THR A 86 5.19 -1.64 -0.73
C THR A 86 4.31 -2.54 0.10
N ASN A 87 3.01 -2.58 -0.22
CA ASN A 87 2.06 -3.53 0.39
C ASN A 87 2.30 -4.99 -0.10
N VAL A 88 3.56 -5.45 -0.14
CA VAL A 88 3.98 -6.75 -0.67
C VAL A 88 4.90 -7.48 0.33
N PHE A 89 5.84 -6.78 0.97
CA PHE A 89 6.84 -7.44 1.84
C PHE A 89 6.25 -8.08 3.10
N GLY A 90 5.29 -7.43 3.76
CA GLY A 90 4.65 -7.98 4.95
C GLY A 90 3.92 -9.31 4.67
N VAL A 91 3.27 -9.42 3.51
CA VAL A 91 2.60 -10.65 3.08
C VAL A 91 3.60 -11.76 2.82
N THR A 92 4.72 -11.47 2.14
CA THR A 92 5.75 -12.47 1.84
C THR A 92 6.40 -13.00 3.11
N VAL A 93 6.77 -12.13 4.06
CA VAL A 93 7.41 -12.53 5.32
C VAL A 93 6.47 -13.38 6.18
N VAL A 94 5.20 -12.98 6.30
CA VAL A 94 4.19 -13.76 7.04
C VAL A 94 3.88 -15.08 6.32
N THR A 95 3.79 -15.07 5.00
CA THR A 95 3.56 -16.30 4.23
C THR A 95 4.71 -17.29 4.43
N ASP A 96 5.96 -16.83 4.33
CA ASP A 96 7.15 -17.66 4.51
C ASP A 96 7.23 -18.25 5.93
N ALA A 97 6.95 -17.45 6.96
CA ALA A 97 6.98 -17.93 8.34
C ALA A 97 5.92 -19.01 8.64
N PHE A 98 4.75 -18.94 8.01
CA PHE A 98 3.61 -19.82 8.32
C PHE A 98 3.39 -20.97 7.31
N ILE A 99 4.07 -20.98 6.17
CA ILE A 99 3.87 -21.99 5.11
C ILE A 99 4.18 -23.41 5.59
N LEU A 100 5.17 -23.57 6.48
CA LEU A 100 5.54 -24.88 7.01
C LEU A 100 4.45 -25.47 7.92
N LEU A 101 3.77 -24.63 8.71
CA LEU A 101 2.66 -25.04 9.57
C LEU A 101 1.43 -25.43 8.73
N LEU A 102 1.17 -24.71 7.64
CA LEU A 102 0.11 -25.06 6.69
C LEU A 102 0.38 -26.39 6.00
N ARG A 103 1.62 -26.66 5.60
CA ARG A 103 2.02 -27.95 5.00
C ARG A 103 1.87 -29.13 5.96
N ALA A 104 2.07 -28.90 7.26
CA ALA A 104 1.91 -29.92 8.29
C ALA A 104 0.43 -30.26 8.60
N SER A 105 -0.52 -29.39 8.21
CA SER A 105 -1.95 -29.62 8.44
C SER A 105 -2.49 -30.73 7.55
N LYS A 106 -3.24 -31.66 8.17
CA LYS A 106 -3.97 -32.75 7.48
C LYS A 106 -5.31 -32.31 6.88
N TYR A 107 -5.73 -31.07 7.14
CA TYR A 107 -6.98 -30.54 6.61
C TYR A 107 -6.83 -30.27 5.09
N PRO A 108 -7.78 -30.71 4.25
CA PRO A 108 -7.64 -30.60 2.79
C PRO A 108 -7.75 -29.16 2.28
N ASP A 109 -8.45 -28.29 3.00
CA ASP A 109 -8.72 -26.91 2.58
C ASP A 109 -7.90 -25.84 3.33
N ARG A 110 -6.58 -25.97 3.26
CA ARG A 110 -5.62 -25.04 3.89
C ARG A 110 -5.36 -23.82 3.00
N ARG A 111 -5.54 -22.60 3.53
CA ARG A 111 -5.41 -21.35 2.75
C ARG A 111 -4.74 -20.24 3.54
N ILE A 112 -4.04 -19.35 2.84
CA ILE A 112 -3.65 -18.01 3.32
C ILE A 112 -4.53 -17.02 2.57
N VAL A 113 -5.29 -16.21 3.29
CA VAL A 113 -6.19 -15.21 2.71
C VAL A 113 -5.59 -13.83 2.94
N ASN A 114 -5.05 -13.23 1.88
CA ASN A 114 -4.55 -11.87 1.90
C ASN A 114 -5.64 -10.92 1.40
N VAL A 115 -6.04 -9.99 2.25
CA VAL A 115 -7.13 -9.06 1.96
C VAL A 115 -6.55 -7.71 1.55
N THR A 116 -6.82 -7.28 0.32
CA THR A 116 -6.49 -5.91 -0.15
C THR A 116 -7.76 -5.15 -0.55
N SER A 117 -7.66 -3.83 -0.76
CA SER A 117 -8.82 -2.93 -0.81
C SER A 117 -9.87 -3.25 -1.89
N GLY A 118 -11.14 -2.91 -1.62
CA GLY A 118 -12.30 -3.03 -2.51
C GLY A 118 -13.09 -4.30 -2.24
N LEU A 119 -12.71 -5.38 -2.92
CA LEU A 119 -13.32 -6.72 -2.80
C LEU A 119 -12.95 -7.46 -1.50
N GLY A 120 -11.98 -6.95 -0.74
CA GLY A 120 -11.57 -7.47 0.55
C GLY A 120 -12.38 -6.98 1.76
N GLN A 121 -13.47 -6.22 1.56
CA GLN A 121 -14.36 -5.94 2.68
C GLN A 121 -15.07 -7.25 3.06
N ILE A 122 -14.83 -7.75 4.27
CA ILE A 122 -15.55 -8.92 4.81
C ILE A 122 -17.08 -8.74 4.62
N GLY A 123 -17.61 -7.53 4.71
CA GLY A 123 -19.03 -7.27 4.42
C GLY A 123 -19.46 -7.47 2.95
N ILE A 124 -18.59 -7.22 1.96
CA ILE A 124 -18.90 -7.38 0.53
C ILE A 124 -18.68 -8.83 0.07
N ALA A 125 -17.61 -9.49 0.53
CA ALA A 125 -17.35 -10.89 0.18
C ALA A 125 -18.42 -11.85 0.73
N TYR A 126 -19.07 -11.49 1.85
CA TYR A 126 -20.16 -12.25 2.47
C TYR A 126 -21.57 -11.71 2.15
N SER A 127 -21.68 -10.65 1.33
CA SER A 127 -22.99 -10.18 0.87
C SER A 127 -23.62 -11.23 -0.07
N PRO A 128 -24.91 -11.57 0.09
CA PRO A 128 -25.61 -12.53 -0.78
C PRO A 128 -25.62 -12.13 -2.27
N THR A 129 -25.38 -10.85 -2.55
CA THR A 129 -25.41 -10.25 -3.91
C THR A 129 -24.03 -10.08 -4.53
N SER A 130 -22.98 -10.60 -3.89
CA SER A 130 -21.60 -10.39 -4.35
C SER A 130 -21.23 -11.28 -5.52
N GLU A 131 -20.79 -10.67 -6.63
CA GLU A 131 -20.21 -11.37 -7.79
C GLU A 131 -18.87 -12.06 -7.44
N CYS A 132 -18.24 -11.69 -6.32
CA CYS A 132 -17.02 -12.31 -5.80
C CYS A 132 -17.28 -13.15 -4.55
N SER A 133 -18.48 -13.73 -4.44
CA SER A 133 -18.85 -14.71 -3.42
C SER A 133 -17.74 -15.75 -3.25
N ALA A 134 -17.05 -15.71 -2.11
CA ALA A 134 -16.22 -16.82 -1.68
C ALA A 134 -17.17 -17.94 -1.23
N LYS A 135 -17.49 -18.87 -2.12
CA LYS A 135 -18.22 -20.08 -1.75
C LYS A 135 -17.33 -20.92 -0.85
N ILE A 136 -17.79 -21.09 0.38
CA ILE A 136 -17.31 -22.11 1.34
C ILE A 136 -17.81 -23.46 0.83
#